data_AF-A0A2M7D8S4-F1
#
_entry.id   AF-A0A2M7D8S4-F1
#
_cell.length_a   1.000
_cell.length_b   1.000
_cell.length_c   1.000
_cell.angle_alpha   90.00
_cell.angle_beta   90.00
_cell.angle_gamma   90.00
#
_symmetry.space_group_name_H-M   'P 1'
#
loop_
_entity.id
_entity.type
_entity.pdbx_description
1 polymer ?
#
loop_
_entity_poly.entity_id
_entity_poly.type
_entity_poly.pdbx_seq_one_letter_code
_entity_poly.pdbx_strand_id
1 'polypeptide(L)'
;MDLALPLAGLILPFFCWAVEVILPYPYIIEELGKAVFVILVWRLPRRSTKIKTTALMAIFFAFSESVFYLFRLSFNGTLQTLFLRLLLTTVLHTTTSMLILLPTLKSKKLILLSFPLAAAIHYLYNNFAPFLNPP
;
A
#
# COMPACT_ATOMS: atom_id res chain seq x y z
N MET A 1 -12.64 11.74 -13.85
CA MET A 1 -12.17 10.95 -12.68
C MET A 1 -11.76 11.98 -11.67
N ASP A 2 -12.35 11.97 -10.47
CA ASP A 2 -11.90 12.86 -9.42
C ASP A 2 -10.50 12.41 -8.97
N LEU A 3 -9.52 13.32 -9.08
CA LEU A 3 -8.13 13.07 -8.72
C LEU A 3 -7.90 13.18 -7.20
N ALA A 4 -8.83 13.75 -6.44
CA ALA A 4 -8.67 13.93 -5.00
C ALA A 4 -8.54 12.60 -4.25
N LEU A 5 -9.33 11.60 -4.63
CA LEU A 5 -9.34 10.31 -3.95
C LEU A 5 -8.01 9.54 -4.08
N PRO A 6 -7.45 9.31 -5.29
CA PRO A 6 -6.17 8.61 -5.38
C PRO A 6 -5.02 9.35 -4.68
N LEU A 7 -5.04 10.68 -4.62
CA LEU A 7 -4.02 11.48 -3.90
C LEU A 7 -3.96 11.18 -2.39
N ALA A 8 -5.00 10.59 -1.81
CA ALA A 8 -4.95 10.08 -0.44
C ALA A 8 -3.80 9.06 -0.25
N GLY A 9 -3.43 8.33 -1.31
CA GLY A 9 -2.29 7.42 -1.30
C GLY A 9 -0.96 8.12 -0.99
N LEU A 10 -0.79 9.40 -1.31
CA LEU A 10 0.42 10.14 -0.96
C LEU A 10 0.53 10.40 0.56
N ILE A 11 -0.60 10.54 1.25
CA ILE A 11 -0.65 10.92 2.66
C ILE A 11 -0.79 9.68 3.56
N LEU A 12 -1.42 8.61 3.07
CA LEU A 12 -1.71 7.42 3.87
C LEU A 12 -0.47 6.79 4.53
N PRO A 13 0.71 6.69 3.88
CA PRO A 13 1.93 6.21 4.53
C PRO A 13 2.34 7.04 5.75
N PHE A 14 2.07 8.34 5.79
CA PHE A 14 2.40 9.20 6.94
C PHE A 14 1.60 8.79 8.19
N PHE A 15 0.31 8.47 8.01
CA PHE A 15 -0.53 7.99 9.10
C PHE A 15 -0.11 6.60 9.55
N CYS A 16 0.26 5.72 8.62
CA CYS A 16 0.73 4.37 8.94
C CYS A 16 2.02 4.45 9.77
N TRP A 17 2.99 5.24 9.32
CA TRP A 17 4.23 5.48 10.03
C TRP A 17 4.03 6.01 11.46
N ALA A 18 3.14 6.99 11.66
CA ALA A 18 2.86 7.51 13.00
C ALA A 18 2.31 6.44 13.96
N VAL A 19 1.50 5.51 13.44
CA VAL A 19 0.96 4.38 14.21
C VAL A 19 2.01 3.30 14.45
N GLU A 20 2.93 3.08 13.51
CA GLU A 20 4.03 2.12 13.62
C GLU A 20 5.01 2.44 14.75
N VAL A 21 5.17 3.72 15.10
CA VAL A 21 5.95 4.12 16.28
C VAL A 21 5.38 3.51 17.58
N ILE A 22 4.08 3.18 17.59
CA ILE A 22 3.37 2.66 18.76
C ILE A 22 3.09 1.16 18.64
N LEU A 23 2.82 0.65 17.43
CA LEU A 23 2.46 -0.75 17.17
C LEU A 23 3.49 -1.47 16.28
N PRO A 24 4.02 -2.64 16.68
CA PRO A 24 5.11 -3.32 15.97
C PRO A 24 4.66 -4.11 14.72
N TYR A 25 3.56 -3.72 14.09
CA TYR A 25 2.96 -4.44 12.96
C TYR A 25 2.62 -3.51 11.77
N PRO A 26 3.61 -2.88 11.12
CA PRO A 26 3.43 -1.90 10.02
C PRO A 26 2.52 -2.42 8.91
N TYR A 27 2.79 -3.65 8.46
CA TYR A 27 2.04 -4.31 7.39
C TYR A 27 0.53 -4.41 7.69
N ILE A 28 0.11 -4.62 8.95
CA ILE A 28 -1.32 -4.69 9.29
C ILE A 28 -1.97 -3.32 9.13
N ILE A 29 -1.31 -2.27 9.62
CA ILE A 29 -1.82 -0.90 9.60
C ILE A 29 -1.94 -0.39 8.17
N GLU A 30 -0.92 -0.63 7.34
CA GLU A 30 -0.94 -0.23 5.94
C GLU A 30 -2.06 -0.93 5.14
N GLU A 31 -2.22 -2.24 5.32
CA GLU A 31 -3.30 -2.98 4.66
C GLU A 31 -4.68 -2.56 5.18
N LEU A 32 -4.80 -2.19 6.45
CA LEU A 32 -6.04 -1.67 7.02
C LEU A 32 -6.38 -0.32 6.38
N GLY A 33 -5.39 0.57 6.21
CA GLY A 33 -5.56 1.83 5.49
C GLY A 33 -6.08 1.64 4.07
N LYS A 34 -5.52 0.67 3.34
CA LYS A 34 -5.99 0.30 1.99
C LYS A 34 -7.39 -0.29 2.00
N ALA A 35 -7.73 -1.10 2.99
CA ALA A 35 -9.08 -1.64 3.16
C ALA A 35 -10.11 -0.53 3.39
N VAL A 36 -9.81 0.43 4.27
CA VAL A 36 -10.64 1.64 4.47
C VAL A 36 -10.78 2.42 3.17
N PHE A 37 -9.69 2.63 2.44
CA PHE A 37 -9.72 3.29 1.12
C PHE A 37 -10.63 2.55 0.12
N VAL A 38 -10.55 1.22 0.04
CA VAL A 38 -11.40 0.40 -0.83
C VAL A 38 -12.89 0.56 -0.47
N ILE A 39 -13.24 0.69 0.81
CA ILE A 39 -14.60 0.98 1.25
C ILE A 39 -15.07 2.35 0.74
N LEU A 40 -14.20 3.36 0.73
CA LEU A 40 -14.52 4.69 0.17
C LEU A 40 -14.73 4.62 -1.35
N VAL A 41 -13.80 3.98 -2.07
CA VAL A 41 -13.86 3.75 -3.51
C VAL A 41 -15.09 2.94 -3.92
N TRP A 42 -15.62 2.08 -3.03
CA TRP A 42 -16.82 1.30 -3.29
C TRP A 42 -18.00 2.15 -3.78
N ARG A 43 -18.13 3.38 -3.25
CA ARG A 43 -19.24 4.29 -3.55
C ARG A 43 -19.20 4.86 -4.97
N LEU A 44 -18.07 4.72 -5.67
CA LEU A 44 -17.96 5.19 -7.06
C LEU A 44 -18.89 4.37 -7.98
N PRO A 45 -19.48 4.99 -9.01
CA PRO A 45 -20.51 4.34 -9.82
C PRO A 45 -19.95 3.26 -10.75
N ARG A 46 -18.75 3.46 -11.31
CA ARG A 46 -18.20 2.59 -12.36
C ARG A 46 -17.09 1.69 -11.84
N ARG A 47 -17.14 0.40 -12.18
CA ARG A 47 -16.09 -0.59 -11.85
C ARG A 47 -14.71 -0.17 -12.38
N SER A 48 -14.64 0.34 -13.61
CA SER A 48 -13.38 0.82 -14.21
C SER A 48 -12.78 1.98 -13.43
N THR A 49 -13.61 2.91 -12.93
CA THR A 49 -13.15 4.01 -12.08
C THR A 49 -12.61 3.48 -10.76
N LYS A 50 -13.26 2.50 -10.12
CA LYS A 50 -12.76 1.88 -8.88
C LYS A 50 -11.37 1.29 -9.05
N ILE A 51 -11.19 0.49 -10.11
CA ILE A 51 -9.90 -0.15 -10.41
C ILE A 51 -8.82 0.90 -10.67
N LYS A 52 -9.09 1.88 -11.54
CA LYS A 52 -8.14 2.95 -11.86
C LYS A 52 -7.77 3.78 -10.62
N THR A 53 -8.76 4.17 -9.81
CA THR A 53 -8.53 4.95 -8.59
C THR A 53 -7.72 4.16 -7.56
N THR A 54 -8.02 2.89 -7.33
CA THR A 54 -7.23 2.07 -6.40
C THR A 54 -5.83 1.78 -6.92
N ALA A 55 -5.64 1.56 -8.22
CA ALA A 55 -4.31 1.38 -8.81
C ALA A 55 -3.45 2.64 -8.67
N LEU A 56 -4.01 3.81 -8.98
CA LEU A 56 -3.32 5.08 -8.81
C LEU A 56 -3.01 5.38 -7.35
N MET A 57 -3.94 5.11 -6.43
CA MET A 57 -3.70 5.22 -4.99
C MET A 57 -2.52 4.35 -4.57
N ALA A 58 -2.47 3.09 -5.02
CA ALA A 58 -1.41 2.16 -4.66
C ALA A 58 -0.03 2.60 -5.18
N ILE A 59 0.02 3.15 -6.40
CA ILE A 59 1.26 3.72 -6.97
C ILE A 59 1.71 4.93 -6.14
N PHE A 60 0.79 5.84 -5.79
CA PHE A 60 1.11 6.99 -4.95
C PHE A 60 1.53 6.60 -3.54
N PHE A 61 0.90 5.56 -2.98
CA PHE A 61 1.29 4.97 -1.71
C PHE A 61 2.73 4.47 -1.76
N ALA A 62 3.05 3.63 -2.74
CA ALA A 62 4.39 3.07 -2.90
C ALA A 62 5.45 4.15 -3.14
N PHE A 63 5.11 5.18 -3.93
CA PHE A 63 5.99 6.32 -4.15
C PHE A 63 6.27 7.08 -2.85
N SER A 64 5.22 7.43 -2.10
CA SER A 64 5.36 8.17 -0.84
C SER A 64 6.14 7.38 0.21
N GLU A 65 5.87 6.07 0.33
CA GLU A 65 6.65 5.20 1.21
C GLU A 65 8.12 5.09 0.77
N SER A 66 8.39 5.00 -0.54
CA SER A 66 9.77 4.99 -1.04
C SER A 66 10.50 6.31 -0.75
N VAL A 67 9.80 7.44 -0.77
CA VAL A 67 10.35 8.73 -0.34
C VAL A 67 10.64 8.73 1.17
N PHE A 68 9.80 8.12 2.00
CA PHE A 68 10.11 7.95 3.42
C PHE A 68 11.40 7.15 3.64
N TYR A 69 11.58 6.09 2.86
CA TYR A 69 12.79 5.28 2.94
C TYR A 69 14.04 6.01 2.44
N LEU A 70 13.93 7.03 1.57
CA LEU A 70 15.07 7.89 1.23
C LEU A 70 15.68 8.54 2.48
N PHE A 71 14.85 8.96 3.44
CA PHE A 71 15.33 9.54 4.69
C PHE A 71 16.03 8.53 5.60
N ARG A 72 15.81 7.21 5.41
CA ARG A 72 16.53 6.14 6.13
C ARG A 72 17.78 5.67 5.36
N LEU A 73 17.71 5.57 4.03
CA LEU A 73 18.78 5.05 3.16
C LEU A 73 19.99 5.98 3.06
N SER A 74 19.85 7.26 3.45
CA SER A 74 20.92 8.26 3.51
C SER A 74 22.16 7.80 4.30
N PHE A 75 22.06 6.73 5.08
CA PHE A 75 23.17 6.17 5.85
C PHE A 75 23.93 5.03 5.16
N ASN A 76 23.36 4.25 4.22
CA ASN A 76 24.03 3.06 3.64
C ASN A 76 23.55 2.61 2.22
N GLY A 77 22.63 3.32 1.55
CA GLY A 77 22.01 2.88 0.29
C GLY A 77 22.62 3.44 -1.00
N THR A 78 22.43 2.75 -2.14
CA THR A 78 22.75 3.27 -3.48
C THR A 78 21.48 3.72 -4.22
N LEU A 79 21.61 4.56 -5.26
CA LEU A 79 20.48 4.90 -6.16
C LEU A 79 19.85 3.66 -6.79
N GLN A 80 20.65 2.63 -7.09
CA GLN A 80 20.14 1.36 -7.63
C GLN A 80 19.20 0.66 -6.64
N THR A 81 19.58 0.64 -5.36
CA THR A 81 18.74 0.08 -4.27
C THR A 81 17.41 0.81 -4.19
N LEU A 82 17.40 2.14 -4.33
CA LEU A 82 16.18 2.94 -4.33
C LEU A 82 15.24 2.58 -5.49
N PHE A 83 15.76 2.47 -6.72
CA PHE A 83 14.93 2.11 -7.87
C PHE A 83 14.34 0.71 -7.76
N LEU A 84 15.15 -0.25 -7.31
CA LEU A 84 14.68 -1.61 -7.07
C LEU A 84 13.60 -1.64 -5.99
N ARG A 85 13.79 -0.87 -4.91
CA ARG A 85 12.80 -0.71 -3.86
C ARG A 85 11.51 -0.12 -4.41
N LEU A 86 11.56 1.04 -5.06
CA LEU A 86 10.39 1.69 -5.65
C LEU A 86 9.60 0.73 -6.55
N LEU A 87 10.29 -0.04 -7.40
CA LEU A 87 9.65 -1.02 -8.27
C LEU A 87 8.94 -2.11 -7.47
N LEU A 88 9.65 -2.77 -6.55
CA LEU A 88 9.11 -3.90 -5.81
C LEU A 88 8.02 -3.47 -4.81
N THR A 89 8.20 -2.34 -4.14
CA THR A 89 7.19 -1.69 -3.29
C THR A 89 5.96 -1.37 -4.14
N THR A 90 6.10 -0.76 -5.32
CA THR A 90 4.96 -0.48 -6.22
C THR A 90 4.20 -1.76 -6.60
N VAL A 91 4.91 -2.84 -6.93
CA VAL A 91 4.30 -4.15 -7.22
C VAL A 91 3.53 -4.65 -6.01
N LEU A 92 4.11 -4.56 -4.80
CA LEU A 92 3.48 -4.99 -3.56
C LEU A 92 2.19 -4.20 -3.27
N HIS A 93 2.24 -2.87 -3.18
CA HIS A 93 1.04 -2.07 -2.82
C HIS A 93 -0.04 -2.20 -3.88
N THR A 94 0.34 -2.29 -5.15
CA THR A 94 -0.64 -2.50 -6.23
C THR A 94 -1.30 -3.88 -6.10
N THR A 95 -0.51 -4.93 -5.90
CA THR A 95 -1.01 -6.30 -5.76
C THR A 95 -1.92 -6.43 -4.54
N THR A 96 -1.48 -5.98 -3.37
CA THR A 96 -2.25 -6.04 -2.12
C THR A 96 -3.53 -5.21 -2.20
N SER A 97 -3.47 -4.00 -2.75
CA SER A 97 -4.67 -3.17 -2.95
C SER A 97 -5.67 -3.78 -3.93
N MET A 98 -5.18 -4.41 -5.02
CA MET A 98 -6.05 -5.13 -5.96
C MET A 98 -6.62 -6.41 -5.35
N LEU A 99 -5.84 -7.12 -4.55
CA LEU A 99 -6.28 -8.29 -3.81
C LEU A 99 -7.43 -7.93 -2.86
N ILE A 100 -7.39 -6.76 -2.23
CA ILE A 100 -8.50 -6.25 -1.41
C ILE A 100 -9.69 -5.82 -2.28
N LEU A 101 -9.44 -5.06 -3.35
CA LEU A 101 -10.50 -4.50 -4.20
C LEU A 101 -11.29 -5.58 -4.96
N LEU A 102 -10.62 -6.48 -5.67
CA LEU A 102 -11.26 -7.36 -6.65
C LEU A 102 -12.31 -8.31 -6.05
N PRO A 103 -12.07 -8.98 -4.91
CA PRO A 103 -13.10 -9.75 -4.21
C PRO A 103 -14.18 -8.84 -3.65
N THR A 104 -13.78 -7.68 -3.08
CA THR A 104 -14.72 -6.69 -2.57
C THR A 104 -15.73 -6.32 -3.67
N LEU A 105 -15.31 -6.16 -4.94
CA LEU A 105 -16.19 -5.85 -6.11
C LEU A 105 -17.35 -6.83 -6.31
N LYS A 106 -17.21 -8.07 -5.84
CA LYS A 106 -18.30 -9.06 -5.86
C LYS A 106 -19.18 -8.95 -4.62
N SER A 107 -18.57 -8.72 -3.45
CA SER A 107 -19.29 -8.54 -2.19
C SER A 107 -18.42 -7.79 -1.19
N LYS A 108 -18.97 -6.71 -0.59
CA LYS A 108 -18.28 -5.94 0.45
C LYS A 108 -17.78 -6.79 1.62
N LYS A 109 -18.48 -7.89 1.95
CA LYS A 109 -18.09 -8.78 3.06
C LYS A 109 -16.78 -9.52 2.80
N LEU A 110 -16.41 -9.71 1.53
CA LEU A 110 -15.16 -10.38 1.16
C LEU A 110 -13.92 -9.57 1.55
N ILE A 111 -14.07 -8.29 1.92
CA ILE A 111 -12.99 -7.51 2.50
C ILE A 111 -12.40 -8.17 3.75
N LEU A 112 -13.23 -8.86 4.54
CA LEU A 112 -12.82 -9.56 5.76
C LEU A 112 -11.90 -10.76 5.48
N LEU A 113 -11.93 -11.31 4.27
CA LEU A 113 -11.05 -12.40 3.83
C LEU A 113 -9.85 -11.87 3.06
N SER A 114 -10.04 -10.84 2.23
CA SER A 114 -8.96 -10.31 1.40
C SER A 114 -7.96 -9.46 2.18
N PHE A 115 -8.40 -8.75 3.23
CA PHE A 115 -7.50 -7.95 4.07
C PHE A 115 -6.47 -8.80 4.81
N PRO A 116 -6.83 -9.88 5.54
CA PRO A 116 -5.83 -10.71 6.22
C PRO A 116 -4.85 -11.36 5.23
N LEU A 117 -5.33 -11.76 4.05
CA LEU A 117 -4.46 -12.31 3.01
C LEU A 117 -3.48 -11.26 2.46
N ALA A 118 -3.94 -10.02 2.24
CA ALA A 118 -3.06 -8.92 1.83
C ALA A 118 -1.99 -8.65 2.90
N ALA A 119 -2.38 -8.63 4.18
CA ALA A 119 -1.47 -8.42 5.29
C ALA A 119 -0.44 -9.55 5.41
N ALA A 120 -0.85 -10.80 5.17
CA ALA A 120 0.07 -11.94 5.13
C ALA A 120 1.08 -11.80 3.98
N ILE A 121 0.64 -11.45 2.78
CA ILE A 121 1.54 -11.24 1.63
C ILE A 121 2.55 -10.12 1.92
N HIS A 122 2.07 -9.01 2.49
CA HIS A 122 2.93 -7.89 2.86
C HIS A 122 3.94 -8.30 3.94
N TYR A 123 3.51 -8.98 5.00
CA TYR A 123 4.40 -9.53 6.00
C TYR A 123 5.50 -10.40 5.37
N LEU A 124 5.13 -11.34 4.50
CA LEU A 124 6.09 -12.21 3.82
C LEU A 124 7.05 -11.37 2.97
N TYR A 125 6.57 -10.39 2.23
CA TYR A 125 7.43 -9.48 1.46
C TYR A 125 8.48 -8.79 2.34
N ASN A 126 8.07 -8.24 3.50
CA ASN A 126 8.98 -7.57 4.42
C ASN A 126 10.06 -8.50 4.99
N ASN A 127 9.76 -9.79 5.14
CA ASN A 127 10.71 -10.79 5.65
C ASN A 127 11.62 -11.39 4.57
N PHE A 128 11.14 -11.52 3.33
CA PHE A 128 11.90 -12.14 2.23
C PHE A 128 12.62 -11.13 1.33
N ALA A 129 12.41 -9.83 1.53
CA ALA A 129 13.17 -8.75 0.88
C ALA A 129 13.96 -7.88 1.89
N PRO A 130 14.79 -8.47 2.78
CA PRO A 130 15.51 -7.71 3.81
C PRO A 130 16.52 -6.70 3.23
N PHE A 131 17.01 -6.94 2.02
CA PHE A 131 17.89 -5.99 1.29
C PHE A 131 17.18 -4.70 0.84
N LEU A 132 15.85 -4.60 0.96
CA LEU A 132 15.08 -3.37 0.75
C LEU A 132 14.82 -2.59 2.05
N ASN A 133 15.01 -3.23 3.19
CA ASN A 133 14.85 -2.68 4.53
C ASN A 133 16.13 -3.02 5.34
N PRO A 134 17.30 -2.46 4.98
CA PRO A 134 18.50 -2.66 5.78
C PRO A 134 18.27 -2.15 7.21
N PRO A 135 18.89 -2.77 8.22
CA PRO A 135 18.76 -2.37 9.62
C PRO A 135 19.09 -0.89 9.85
#